data_AF-A0A5C1NP37-F1
#
_entry.id   AF-A0A5C1NP37-F1
#
_cell.length_a   1.000
_cell.length_b   1.000
_cell.length_c   1.000
_cell.angle_alpha   90.00
_cell.angle_beta   90.00
_cell.angle_gamma   90.00
#
_symmetry.space_group_name_H-M   'P 1'
#
loop_
_entity.id
_entity.type
_entity.pdbx_description
1 polymer ?
#
loop_
_entity_poly.entity_id
_entity_poly.type
_entity_poly.pdbx_seq_one_letter_code
_entity_poly.pdbx_strand_id
1 'polypeptide(L)'
;MAVEINSKIVGYRVKAEQETPPPAPLPEENPLTLRIASRPEGTLEAVSEKISYVGAEGRKKVYLLVSFMPVEGVLNGQRVIIERPVEFFFPSGQLSSEHQWITATMRSLSLAARGGYVTQAVADLRKVAWDKGLVRCGMNRWGKPMFHDSEVAAIAWSIQQILYRRGFLDQDGRQVPVEELVSRYARRQASGHGWFPAEVEDEEIAQAGASEPIDGKAQAGGQSQDGSQGKEHSQGDGPAVVGHCPECRGELIMMDGCPTCYAGCGWSKCG
;
A
#
# COMPACT_ATOMS: atom_id res chain seq x y z
N MET A 1 -36.78 -28.56 -40.43
CA MET A 1 -37.31 -29.71 -41.21
C MET A 1 -38.76 -29.89 -40.81
N ALA A 2 -39.70 -29.66 -41.73
CA ALA A 2 -41.12 -29.88 -41.48
C ALA A 2 -41.43 -31.35 -41.80
N VAL A 3 -42.14 -32.04 -40.89
CA VAL A 3 -42.54 -33.44 -41.07
C VAL A 3 -44.01 -33.44 -41.47
N GLU A 4 -44.31 -33.88 -42.69
CA GLU A 4 -45.68 -34.07 -43.16
C GLU A 4 -46.23 -35.42 -42.67
N ILE A 5 -47.38 -35.39 -41.99
CA ILE A 5 -48.04 -36.60 -41.46
C ILE A 5 -49.21 -36.93 -42.38
N ASN A 6 -49.04 -37.95 -43.24
CA ASN A 6 -50.03 -38.39 -44.22
C ASN A 6 -51.06 -39.41 -43.67
N SER A 7 -51.16 -39.55 -42.35
CA SER A 7 -52.07 -40.50 -41.70
C SER A 7 -52.94 -39.83 -40.64
N LYS A 8 -54.12 -40.42 -40.39
CA LYS A 8 -55.09 -39.90 -39.42
C LYS A 8 -54.52 -40.04 -38.01
N ILE A 9 -54.26 -38.93 -37.32
CA ILE A 9 -53.74 -38.92 -35.95
C ILE A 9 -54.84 -39.41 -35.00
N VAL A 10 -54.70 -40.64 -34.49
CA VAL A 10 -55.69 -41.29 -33.61
C VAL A 10 -55.48 -40.98 -32.13
N GLY A 11 -54.40 -40.26 -31.81
CA GLY A 11 -54.07 -39.78 -30.47
C GLY A 11 -52.74 -39.04 -30.48
N TYR A 12 -52.62 -38.00 -29.66
CA TYR A 12 -51.37 -37.32 -29.39
C TYR A 12 -51.08 -37.37 -27.90
N ARG A 13 -49.81 -37.53 -27.54
CA ARG A 13 -49.34 -37.36 -26.16
C ARG A 13 -48.32 -36.23 -26.18
N VAL A 14 -48.67 -35.10 -25.60
CA VAL A 14 -47.72 -34.01 -25.35
C VAL A 14 -46.72 -34.54 -24.33
N LYS A 15 -45.43 -34.48 -24.66
CA LYS A 15 -44.37 -34.82 -23.72
C LYS A 15 -44.46 -33.79 -22.60
N ALA A 16 -44.94 -34.21 -21.43
CA ALA A 16 -44.98 -33.34 -20.26
C ALA A 16 -43.57 -32.80 -20.02
N GLU A 17 -43.48 -31.49 -19.83
CA GLU A 17 -42.23 -30.81 -19.52
C GLU A 17 -41.68 -31.46 -18.26
N GLN A 18 -40.51 -32.11 -18.39
CA GLN A 18 -39.86 -32.69 -17.24
C GLN A 18 -39.50 -31.54 -16.31
N GLU A 19 -40.19 -31.48 -15.17
CA GLU A 19 -39.89 -30.54 -14.10
C GLU A 19 -38.45 -30.81 -13.67
N THR A 20 -37.55 -29.95 -14.14
CA THR A 20 -36.13 -30.06 -13.82
C THR A 20 -36.03 -29.84 -12.32
N PRO A 21 -35.49 -30.79 -11.53
CA PRO A 21 -35.38 -30.60 -10.09
C PRO A 21 -34.64 -29.28 -9.83
N PRO A 22 -35.05 -28.50 -8.82
CA PRO A 22 -34.41 -27.22 -8.53
C PRO A 22 -32.90 -27.43 -8.41
N PRO A 23 -32.08 -26.57 -9.05
CA PRO A 23 -30.64 -26.73 -9.03
C PRO A 23 -30.17 -26.81 -7.57
N ALA A 24 -29.34 -27.80 -7.27
CA ALA A 24 -28.79 -27.98 -5.94
C ALA A 24 -28.09 -26.68 -5.49
N PRO A 25 -28.23 -26.27 -4.22
CA PRO A 25 -27.57 -25.07 -3.73
C PRO A 25 -26.06 -25.19 -3.95
N LEU A 26 -25.46 -24.17 -4.56
CA LEU A 26 -24.02 -24.13 -4.79
C LEU A 26 -23.30 -24.14 -3.44
N PRO A 27 -22.25 -24.95 -3.26
CA PRO A 27 -21.46 -24.94 -2.05
C PRO A 27 -20.85 -23.55 -1.85
N GLU A 28 -20.82 -23.08 -0.60
CA GLU A 28 -20.21 -21.81 -0.27
C GLU A 28 -18.70 -21.89 -0.46
N GLU A 29 -18.17 -20.99 -1.29
CA GLU A 29 -16.77 -20.96 -1.69
C GLU A 29 -16.29 -19.52 -1.63
N ASN A 30 -15.77 -19.11 -0.47
CA ASN A 30 -15.30 -17.73 -0.30
C ASN A 30 -14.10 -17.46 -1.24
N PRO A 31 -14.24 -16.56 -2.22
CA PRO A 31 -13.19 -16.33 -3.22
C PRO A 31 -11.92 -15.68 -2.63
N LEU A 32 -11.97 -15.09 -1.43
CA LEU A 32 -10.77 -14.58 -0.75
C LEU A 32 -9.84 -15.70 -0.29
N THR A 33 -10.41 -16.78 0.25
CA THR A 33 -9.67 -17.90 0.84
C THR A 33 -9.51 -19.07 -0.11
N LEU A 34 -10.18 -19.04 -1.27
CA LEU A 34 -10.07 -20.09 -2.28
C LEU A 34 -8.61 -20.28 -2.69
N ARG A 35 -8.11 -21.51 -2.62
CA ARG A 35 -6.73 -21.83 -2.97
C ARG A 35 -6.56 -21.91 -4.48
N ILE A 36 -5.64 -21.12 -5.00
CA ILE A 36 -5.25 -21.12 -6.41
C ILE A 36 -4.07 -22.09 -6.57
N ALA A 37 -4.27 -23.19 -7.30
CA ALA A 37 -3.28 -24.25 -7.42
C ALA A 37 -1.95 -23.77 -8.05
N SER A 38 -2.05 -23.02 -9.15
CA SER A 38 -0.91 -22.48 -9.88
C SER A 38 -1.26 -21.13 -10.50
N ARG A 39 -0.23 -20.34 -10.81
CA ARG A 39 -0.37 -19.12 -11.61
C ARG A 39 -0.87 -19.51 -13.01
N PRO A 40 -1.97 -18.90 -13.52
CA PRO A 40 -2.42 -19.14 -14.88
C PRO A 40 -1.36 -18.78 -15.92
N GLU A 41 -1.41 -19.48 -17.07
CA GLU A 41 -0.60 -19.10 -18.23
C GLU A 41 -1.15 -17.82 -18.88
N GLY A 42 -0.27 -17.07 -19.54
CA GLY A 42 -0.64 -15.85 -20.26
C GLY A 42 -0.39 -14.56 -19.48
N THR A 43 -1.10 -13.51 -19.91
CA THR A 43 -0.92 -12.14 -19.42
C THR A 43 -1.78 -11.92 -18.19
N LEU A 44 -1.20 -11.32 -17.15
CA LEU A 44 -1.92 -10.84 -15.98
C LEU A 44 -1.80 -9.33 -15.92
N GLU A 45 -2.84 -8.69 -15.38
CA GLU A 45 -2.76 -7.27 -15.10
C GLU A 45 -1.85 -7.05 -13.89
N ALA A 46 -0.89 -6.14 -14.00
CA ALA A 46 0.09 -5.91 -12.94
C ALA A 46 0.33 -4.41 -12.70
N VAL A 47 0.55 -4.08 -11.43
CA VAL A 47 1.07 -2.78 -11.01
C VAL A 47 2.59 -2.88 -10.94
N SER A 48 3.29 -1.97 -11.62
CA SER A 48 4.74 -1.81 -11.52
C SER A 48 5.05 -0.51 -10.79
N GLU A 49 5.71 -0.62 -9.64
CA GLU A 49 6.03 0.52 -8.78
C GLU A 49 7.52 0.63 -8.54
N LYS A 50 8.03 1.85 -8.67
CA LYS A 50 9.40 2.21 -8.32
C LYS A 50 9.44 2.71 -6.89
N ILE A 51 10.06 1.94 -6.01
CA ILE A 51 10.23 2.27 -4.60
C ILE A 51 11.62 2.88 -4.39
N SER A 52 11.70 3.97 -3.64
CA SER A 52 12.96 4.53 -3.15
C SER A 52 12.94 4.61 -1.64
N TYR A 53 13.97 4.08 -1.00
CA TYR A 53 14.13 4.12 0.44
C TYR A 53 15.57 4.48 0.81
N VAL A 54 15.76 4.94 2.04
CA VAL A 54 17.07 5.32 2.60
C VAL A 54 17.27 4.53 3.89
N GLY A 55 18.30 3.69 3.91
CA GLY A 55 18.72 2.92 5.08
C GLY A 55 20.21 3.15 5.39
N ALA A 56 20.82 2.25 6.18
CA ALA A 56 22.23 2.35 6.58
C ALA A 56 23.21 2.41 5.39
N GLU A 57 22.93 1.67 4.32
CA GLU A 57 23.76 1.61 3.12
C GLU A 57 23.44 2.76 2.14
N GLY A 58 22.69 3.76 2.60
CA GLY A 58 22.28 4.92 1.82
C GLY A 58 20.98 4.70 1.04
N ARG A 59 20.83 5.47 -0.04
CA ARG A 59 19.61 5.48 -0.85
C ARG A 59 19.60 4.35 -1.86
N LYS A 60 18.57 3.50 -1.80
CA LYS A 60 18.32 2.44 -2.78
C LYS A 60 17.06 2.75 -3.60
N LYS A 61 17.01 2.23 -4.82
CA LYS A 61 15.87 2.29 -5.73
C LYS A 61 15.60 0.90 -6.26
N VAL A 62 14.36 0.44 -6.10
CA VAL A 62 13.96 -0.90 -6.46
C VAL A 62 12.64 -0.86 -7.22
N TYR A 63 12.39 -1.88 -8.04
CA TYR A 63 11.12 -2.02 -8.75
C TYR A 63 10.38 -3.22 -8.18
N LEU A 64 9.08 -3.07 -8.01
CA LEU A 64 8.18 -4.09 -7.49
C LEU A 64 7.02 -4.24 -8.46
N LEU A 65 6.72 -5.49 -8.81
CA LEU A 65 5.56 -5.84 -9.63
C LEU A 65 4.60 -6.67 -8.79
N VAL A 66 3.31 -6.30 -8.83
CA VAL A 66 2.23 -7.06 -8.21
C VAL A 66 1.19 -7.38 -9.27
N SER A 67 1.00 -8.66 -9.56
CA SER A 67 0.05 -9.15 -10.55
C SER A 67 -1.27 -9.53 -9.88
N PHE A 68 -2.37 -9.21 -10.55
CA PHE A 68 -3.73 -9.44 -10.10
C PHE A 68 -4.47 -10.33 -11.09
N MET A 69 -5.45 -11.09 -10.59
CA MET A 69 -6.36 -11.86 -11.42
C MET A 69 -7.76 -11.90 -10.81
N PRO A 70 -8.81 -12.03 -11.64
CA PRO A 70 -10.14 -12.34 -11.16
C PRO A 70 -10.19 -13.75 -10.58
N VAL A 71 -10.88 -13.89 -9.46
CA VAL A 71 -11.14 -15.17 -8.79
C VAL A 71 -12.64 -15.29 -8.56
N GLU A 72 -13.22 -16.33 -9.14
CA GLU A 72 -14.62 -16.68 -8.96
C GLU A 72 -14.82 -17.40 -7.63
N GLY A 73 -16.01 -17.25 -7.05
CA GLY A 73 -16.45 -17.98 -5.87
C GLY A 73 -17.96 -17.91 -5.70
N VAL A 74 -18.44 -18.41 -4.57
CA VAL A 74 -19.86 -18.43 -4.21
C VAL A 74 -20.02 -17.84 -2.82
N LEU A 75 -20.78 -16.76 -2.70
CA LEU A 75 -21.16 -16.14 -1.43
C LEU A 75 -22.67 -16.08 -1.34
N ASN A 76 -23.25 -16.50 -0.20
CA ASN A 76 -24.70 -16.47 0.00
C ASN A 76 -25.47 -17.17 -1.15
N GLY A 77 -24.92 -18.23 -1.72
CA GLY A 77 -25.49 -18.97 -2.86
C GLY A 77 -25.39 -18.27 -4.22
N GLN A 78 -24.77 -17.09 -4.31
CA GLN A 78 -24.57 -16.35 -5.55
C GLN A 78 -23.13 -16.44 -6.05
N ARG A 79 -22.96 -16.63 -7.35
CA ARG A 79 -21.65 -16.56 -7.99
C ARG A 79 -21.15 -15.12 -7.97
N VAL A 80 -19.94 -14.94 -7.48
CA VAL A 80 -19.29 -13.64 -7.36
C VAL A 80 -17.87 -13.71 -7.89
N ILE A 81 -17.32 -12.55 -8.25
CA ILE A 81 -15.94 -12.43 -8.72
C ILE A 81 -15.28 -11.28 -7.97
N ILE A 82 -14.07 -11.53 -7.48
CA ILE A 82 -13.21 -10.50 -6.89
C ILE A 82 -11.88 -10.48 -7.63
N GLU A 83 -11.17 -9.34 -7.56
CA GLU A 83 -9.77 -9.28 -7.99
C GLU A 83 -8.85 -9.58 -6.81
N ARG A 84 -7.88 -10.48 -6.99
CA ARG A 84 -6.89 -10.85 -5.97
C ARG A 84 -5.46 -10.67 -6.47
N PRO A 85 -4.53 -10.25 -5.60
CA PRO A 85 -3.11 -10.37 -5.89
C PRO A 85 -2.72 -11.86 -5.91
N VAL A 86 -1.90 -12.24 -6.90
CA VAL A 86 -1.51 -13.66 -7.10
C VAL A 86 -0.03 -13.88 -7.30
N GLU A 87 0.70 -12.81 -7.60
CA GLU A 87 2.14 -12.85 -7.79
C GLU A 87 2.77 -11.53 -7.37
N PHE A 88 3.88 -11.65 -6.66
CA PHE A 88 4.78 -10.57 -6.32
C PHE A 88 6.12 -10.86 -6.97
N PHE A 89 6.66 -9.89 -7.70
CA PHE A 89 7.89 -10.05 -8.43
C PHE A 89 8.80 -8.84 -8.21
N PHE A 90 10.07 -9.13 -8.03
CA PHE A 90 11.10 -8.13 -7.82
C PHE A 90 12.20 -8.35 -8.86
N PRO A 91 12.25 -7.54 -9.93
CA PRO A 91 13.32 -7.63 -10.92
C PRO A 91 14.62 -7.09 -10.33
N SER A 92 15.33 -7.93 -9.57
CA SER A 92 16.69 -7.67 -9.10
C SER A 92 17.70 -8.48 -9.90
N GLY A 93 18.86 -7.89 -10.21
CA GLY A 93 19.97 -8.55 -10.90
C GLY A 93 20.36 -9.85 -10.21
N GLN A 94 20.03 -10.99 -10.82
CA GLN A 94 19.81 -12.32 -10.23
C GLN A 94 20.99 -12.96 -9.45
N LEU A 95 22.12 -12.27 -9.23
CA LEU A 95 23.39 -12.90 -8.82
C LEU A 95 24.02 -12.39 -7.51
N SER A 96 23.48 -11.36 -6.83
CA SER A 96 23.99 -10.99 -5.49
C SER A 96 23.31 -11.82 -4.39
N SER A 97 24.03 -12.11 -3.29
CA SER A 97 23.49 -12.82 -2.11
C SER A 97 22.30 -12.08 -1.49
N GLU A 98 22.33 -10.74 -1.51
CA GLU A 98 21.23 -9.89 -1.08
C GLU A 98 19.96 -10.06 -1.94
N HIS A 99 20.08 -10.49 -3.20
CA HIS A 99 18.92 -10.71 -4.06
C HIS A 99 18.30 -12.10 -3.92
N GLN A 100 19.00 -13.07 -3.32
CA GLN A 100 18.48 -14.43 -3.11
C GLN A 100 17.34 -14.45 -2.10
N TRP A 101 17.50 -13.76 -0.96
CA TRP A 101 16.46 -13.71 0.08
C TRP A 101 15.23 -12.91 -0.40
N ILE A 102 15.44 -11.85 -1.19
CA ILE A 102 14.34 -11.10 -1.83
C ILE A 102 13.54 -12.04 -2.74
N THR A 103 14.23 -12.77 -3.61
CA THR A 103 13.58 -13.72 -4.53
C THR A 103 12.81 -14.80 -3.76
N ALA A 104 13.40 -15.37 -2.71
CA ALA A 104 12.74 -16.35 -1.85
C ALA A 104 11.49 -15.76 -1.17
N THR A 105 11.59 -14.54 -0.64
CA THR A 105 10.48 -13.83 0.02
C THR A 105 9.33 -13.57 -0.96
N MET A 106 9.63 -13.11 -2.18
CA MET A 106 8.60 -12.85 -3.19
C MET A 106 7.90 -14.13 -3.66
N ARG A 107 8.64 -15.25 -3.78
CA ARG A 107 8.06 -16.57 -4.07
C ARG A 107 7.13 -17.04 -2.95
N SER A 108 7.57 -16.92 -1.70
CA SER A 108 6.75 -17.27 -0.53
C SER A 108 5.51 -16.38 -0.40
N LEU A 109 5.65 -15.08 -0.66
CA LEU A 109 4.53 -14.14 -0.63
C LEU A 109 3.53 -14.41 -1.75
N SER A 110 4.01 -14.76 -2.95
CA SER A 110 3.15 -15.18 -4.07
C SER A 110 2.39 -16.48 -3.75
N LEU A 111 3.02 -17.42 -3.03
CA LEU A 111 2.34 -18.60 -2.54
C LEU A 111 1.26 -18.24 -1.51
N ALA A 112 1.54 -17.31 -0.60
CA ALA A 112 0.56 -16.82 0.38
C ALA A 112 -0.64 -16.13 -0.29
N ALA A 113 -0.41 -15.36 -1.35
CA ALA A 113 -1.45 -14.75 -2.17
C ALA A 113 -2.36 -15.78 -2.81
N ARG A 114 -1.79 -16.80 -3.45
CA ARG A 114 -2.55 -17.92 -4.01
C ARG A 114 -3.28 -18.74 -2.94
N GLY A 115 -2.71 -18.82 -1.74
CA GLY A 115 -3.31 -19.48 -0.58
C GLY A 115 -4.40 -18.68 0.14
N GLY A 116 -4.60 -17.40 -0.19
CA GLY A 116 -5.66 -16.58 0.40
C GLY A 116 -5.31 -15.94 1.75
N TYR A 117 -4.03 -15.84 2.09
CA TYR A 117 -3.56 -15.28 3.38
C TYR A 117 -2.42 -14.25 3.21
N VAL A 118 -2.36 -13.59 2.05
CA VAL A 118 -1.34 -12.56 1.77
C VAL A 118 -1.42 -11.37 2.73
N THR A 119 -2.60 -11.00 3.18
CA THR A 119 -2.80 -9.86 4.08
C THR A 119 -2.05 -10.08 5.40
N GLN A 120 -2.16 -11.28 5.95
CA GLN A 120 -1.42 -11.71 7.14
C GLN A 120 0.08 -11.78 6.84
N ALA A 121 0.47 -12.35 5.69
CA ALA A 121 1.88 -12.44 5.31
C ALA A 121 2.56 -11.06 5.17
N VAL A 122 1.88 -10.08 4.56
CA VAL A 122 2.37 -8.70 4.46
C VAL A 122 2.44 -8.05 5.84
N ALA A 123 1.42 -8.24 6.68
CA ALA A 123 1.39 -7.73 8.05
C ALA A 123 2.49 -8.33 8.93
N ASP A 124 2.91 -9.56 8.69
CA ASP A 124 4.03 -10.19 9.39
C ASP A 124 5.38 -9.70 8.86
N LEU A 125 5.54 -9.53 7.54
CA LEU A 125 6.74 -8.90 6.96
C LEU A 125 6.94 -7.47 7.47
N ARG A 126 5.86 -6.76 7.77
CA ARG A 126 5.86 -5.42 8.38
C ARG A 126 6.49 -5.36 9.78
N LYS A 127 6.63 -6.50 10.46
CA LYS A 127 7.19 -6.63 11.82
C LYS A 127 8.66 -7.07 11.82
N VAL A 128 9.22 -7.39 10.66
CA VAL A 128 10.62 -7.82 10.55
C VAL A 128 11.51 -6.64 10.94
N ALA A 129 12.31 -6.83 11.98
CA ALA A 129 13.30 -5.87 12.44
C ALA A 129 14.72 -6.32 12.09
N TRP A 130 15.65 -5.37 12.07
CA TRP A 130 17.09 -5.63 11.94
C TRP A 130 17.90 -4.70 12.87
N ASP A 131 19.21 -4.85 12.86
CA ASP A 131 20.16 -4.10 13.70
C ASP A 131 20.83 -2.90 12.98
N LYS A 132 20.60 -2.73 11.67
CA LYS A 132 21.21 -1.65 10.87
C LYS A 132 20.44 -0.31 10.94
N GLY A 133 19.54 -0.13 11.90
CA GLY A 133 18.83 1.15 12.14
C GLY A 133 17.65 1.42 11.20
N LEU A 134 16.92 2.52 11.40
CA LEU A 134 15.64 2.73 10.71
C LEU A 134 15.79 2.94 9.19
N VAL A 135 14.82 2.45 8.43
CA VAL A 135 14.70 2.65 6.99
C VAL A 135 13.59 3.65 6.70
N ARG A 136 13.92 4.78 6.08
CA ARG A 136 12.93 5.77 5.62
C ARG A 136 12.38 5.36 4.26
N CYS A 137 11.07 5.17 4.15
CA CYS A 137 10.41 4.79 2.90
C CYS A 137 8.98 5.36 2.83
N GLY A 138 8.69 6.13 1.78
CA GLY A 138 7.36 6.71 1.56
C GLY A 138 6.93 7.78 2.57
N MET A 139 5.66 8.17 2.46
CA MET A 139 4.99 9.16 3.30
C MET A 139 3.72 8.55 3.90
N ASN A 140 3.34 9.00 5.09
CA ASN A 140 2.04 8.68 5.66
C ASN A 140 0.93 9.57 5.06
N ARG A 141 -0.32 9.35 5.49
CA ARG A 141 -1.49 10.11 5.03
C ARG A 141 -1.42 11.62 5.30
N TRP A 142 -0.60 12.05 6.26
CA TRP A 142 -0.39 13.46 6.61
C TRP A 142 0.86 14.06 5.93
N GLY A 143 1.42 13.36 4.93
CA GLY A 143 2.61 13.82 4.21
C GLY A 143 3.93 13.75 5.00
N LYS A 144 3.94 13.11 6.19
CA LYS A 144 5.17 12.95 6.99
C LYS A 144 5.93 11.70 6.55
N PRO A 145 7.28 11.72 6.57
CA PRO A 145 8.09 10.55 6.26
C PRO A 145 7.78 9.34 7.15
N MET A 146 7.70 8.17 6.53
CA MET A 146 7.55 6.89 7.25
C MET A 146 8.92 6.26 7.50
N PHE A 147 9.09 5.70 8.70
CA PHE A 147 10.27 4.95 9.12
C PHE A 147 9.87 3.51 9.46
N HIS A 148 10.75 2.57 9.14
CA HIS A 148 10.52 1.14 9.29
C HIS A 148 11.71 0.46 9.96
N ASP A 149 11.44 -0.62 10.68
CA ASP A 149 12.46 -1.34 11.46
C ASP A 149 13.41 -2.21 10.61
N SER A 150 13.18 -2.31 9.29
CA SER A 150 14.08 -2.97 8.33
C SER A 150 13.74 -2.62 6.88
N GLU A 151 14.62 -2.99 5.93
CA GLU A 151 14.33 -2.92 4.49
C GLU A 151 13.15 -3.82 4.10
N VAL A 152 13.00 -4.97 4.75
CA VAL A 152 11.87 -5.90 4.54
C VAL A 152 10.56 -5.22 4.94
N ALA A 153 10.52 -4.58 6.10
CA ALA A 153 9.34 -3.86 6.58
C ALA A 153 8.97 -2.67 5.68
N ALA A 154 9.98 -1.96 5.13
CA ALA A 154 9.77 -0.88 4.17
C ALA A 154 9.17 -1.37 2.84
N ILE A 155 9.67 -2.50 2.32
CA ILE A 155 9.12 -3.12 1.10
C ILE A 155 7.71 -3.66 1.36
N ALA A 156 7.47 -4.30 2.51
CA ALA A 156 6.15 -4.80 2.90
C ALA A 156 5.13 -3.67 3.03
N TRP A 157 5.53 -2.52 3.57
CA TRP A 157 4.68 -1.33 3.58
C TRP A 157 4.35 -0.85 2.17
N SER A 158 5.32 -0.83 1.26
CA SER A 158 5.08 -0.43 -0.13
C SER A 158 4.13 -1.40 -0.84
N ILE A 159 4.26 -2.70 -0.59
CA ILE A 159 3.29 -3.72 -1.03
C ILE A 159 1.90 -3.42 -0.48
N GLN A 160 1.78 -3.16 0.82
CA GLN A 160 0.51 -2.78 1.44
C GLN A 160 -0.10 -1.56 0.75
N GLN A 161 0.71 -0.54 0.41
CA GLN A 161 0.22 0.64 -0.30
C GLN A 161 -0.27 0.33 -1.73
N ILE A 162 0.39 -0.58 -2.45
CA ILE A 162 -0.07 -1.06 -3.76
C ILE A 162 -1.42 -1.76 -3.61
N LEU A 163 -1.54 -2.67 -2.64
CA LEU A 163 -2.77 -3.42 -2.40
C LEU A 163 -3.91 -2.50 -1.91
N TYR A 164 -3.59 -1.49 -1.10
CA TYR A 164 -4.53 -0.45 -0.69
C TYR A 164 -5.03 0.33 -1.90
N ARG A 165 -4.14 0.91 -2.72
CA ARG A 165 -4.52 1.65 -3.92
C ARG A 165 -5.28 0.81 -4.94
N ARG A 166 -5.04 -0.51 -4.97
CA ARG A 166 -5.80 -1.44 -5.80
C ARG A 166 -7.17 -1.82 -5.21
N GLY A 167 -7.48 -1.35 -4.01
CA GLY A 167 -8.74 -1.59 -3.31
C GLY A 167 -8.82 -2.97 -2.65
N PHE A 168 -7.72 -3.71 -2.53
CA PHE A 168 -7.69 -5.03 -1.91
C PHE A 168 -7.54 -4.96 -0.38
N LEU A 169 -6.76 -3.99 0.11
CA LEU A 169 -6.63 -3.67 1.53
C LEU A 169 -7.31 -2.34 1.86
N ASP A 170 -7.63 -2.12 3.12
CA ASP A 170 -8.02 -0.82 3.64
C ASP A 170 -6.78 0.05 3.96
N GLN A 171 -7.03 1.28 4.42
CA GLN A 171 -5.99 2.26 4.75
C GLN A 171 -5.04 1.79 5.87
N ASP A 172 -5.53 0.94 6.77
CA ASP A 172 -4.77 0.41 7.89
C ASP A 172 -4.04 -0.90 7.52
N GLY A 173 -4.24 -1.39 6.29
CA GLY A 173 -3.69 -2.64 5.79
C GLY A 173 -4.48 -3.88 6.19
N ARG A 174 -5.74 -3.72 6.64
CA ARG A 174 -6.64 -4.84 6.93
C ARG A 174 -7.34 -5.30 5.65
N GLN A 175 -7.81 -6.55 5.68
CA GLN A 175 -8.52 -7.15 4.57
C GLN A 175 -9.88 -6.44 4.38
N VAL A 176 -10.12 -5.91 3.18
CA VAL A 176 -11.44 -5.41 2.80
C VAL A 176 -12.43 -6.58 2.75
N PRO A 177 -13.67 -6.43 3.27
CA PRO A 177 -14.71 -7.46 3.21
C PRO A 177 -14.99 -7.93 1.78
N VAL A 178 -15.38 -9.20 1.62
CA VAL A 178 -15.50 -9.81 0.29
C VAL A 178 -16.59 -9.11 -0.54
N GLU A 179 -17.70 -8.74 0.09
CA GLU A 179 -18.85 -8.07 -0.52
C GLU A 179 -18.46 -6.72 -1.14
N GLU A 180 -17.57 -5.99 -0.46
CA GLU A 180 -17.02 -4.73 -0.94
C GLU A 180 -16.06 -4.96 -2.11
N LEU A 181 -15.23 -6.02 -2.06
CA LEU A 181 -14.35 -6.40 -3.18
C LEU A 181 -15.14 -6.78 -4.43
N VAL A 182 -16.26 -7.49 -4.28
CA VAL A 182 -17.17 -7.82 -5.39
C VAL A 182 -17.71 -6.53 -6.02
N SER A 183 -18.15 -5.60 -5.18
CA SER A 183 -18.68 -4.30 -5.62
C SER A 183 -17.63 -3.47 -6.36
N ARG A 184 -16.39 -3.44 -5.86
CA ARG A 184 -15.26 -2.75 -6.50
C ARG A 184 -14.89 -3.36 -7.85
N TYR A 185 -14.83 -4.68 -7.93
CA TYR A 185 -14.53 -5.39 -9.18
C TYR A 185 -15.62 -5.15 -10.23
N ALA A 186 -16.90 -5.27 -9.86
CA ALA A 186 -18.02 -4.99 -10.74
C ALA A 186 -18.01 -3.55 -11.27
N ARG A 187 -17.77 -2.56 -10.40
CA ARG A 187 -17.66 -1.15 -10.79
C ARG A 187 -16.53 -0.91 -11.77
N ARG A 188 -15.38 -1.55 -11.53
CA ARG A 188 -14.21 -1.44 -12.41
C ARG A 188 -14.47 -2.01 -13.79
N GLN A 189 -15.16 -3.16 -13.87
CA GLN A 189 -15.54 -3.75 -15.15
C GLN A 189 -16.59 -2.92 -15.90
N ALA A 190 -17.54 -2.31 -15.18
CA ALA A 190 -18.57 -1.48 -15.80
C ALA A 190 -18.05 -0.12 -16.29
N SER A 191 -17.18 0.53 -15.51
CA SER A 191 -16.71 1.90 -15.80
C SER A 191 -15.37 1.95 -16.54
N GLY A 192 -14.60 0.86 -16.55
CA GLY A 192 -13.20 0.83 -17.00
C GLY A 192 -12.22 1.55 -16.06
N HIS A 193 -12.71 2.23 -15.02
CA HIS A 193 -11.90 2.99 -14.08
C HIS A 193 -11.69 2.18 -12.79
N GLY A 194 -10.47 2.22 -12.26
CA GLY A 194 -10.13 1.54 -11.01
C GLY A 194 -10.84 2.15 -9.80
N TRP A 195 -10.85 1.41 -8.69
CA TRP A 195 -11.15 2.02 -7.39
C TRP A 195 -10.02 2.99 -7.01
N PHE A 196 -10.38 4.13 -6.42
CA PHE A 196 -9.44 5.09 -5.89
C PHE A 196 -9.75 5.33 -4.40
N PRO A 197 -8.71 5.53 -3.57
CA PRO A 197 -8.90 6.03 -2.21
C PRO A 197 -9.76 7.29 -2.20
N ALA A 198 -10.64 7.42 -1.20
CA ALA A 198 -11.27 8.72 -0.93
C ALA A 198 -10.16 9.73 -0.60
N GLU A 199 -10.24 10.93 -1.19
CA GLU A 199 -9.35 12.03 -0.83
C GLU A 199 -9.57 12.35 0.64
N VAL A 200 -8.48 12.52 1.39
CA VAL A 200 -8.55 12.93 2.79
C VAL A 200 -9.03 14.38 2.77
N GLU A 201 -10.25 14.65 3.26
CA GLU A 201 -10.75 16.01 3.39
C GLU A 201 -9.75 16.83 4.23
N ASP A 202 -9.36 18.00 3.72
CA ASP A 202 -8.27 18.84 4.27
C ASP A 202 -8.45 19.24 5.75
N GLU A 203 -9.64 19.02 6.34
CA GLU A 203 -9.98 19.40 7.71
C GLU A 203 -9.21 18.64 8.79
N GLU A 204 -8.88 17.35 8.60
CA GLU A 204 -8.13 16.58 9.61
C GLU A 204 -6.61 16.90 9.62
N ILE A 205 -6.07 17.37 8.50
CA ILE A 205 -4.64 17.74 8.39
C ILE A 205 -4.37 19.03 9.19
N ALA A 206 -5.34 19.96 9.22
CA ALA A 206 -5.24 21.20 9.98
C ALA A 206 -5.25 20.99 11.50
N GLN A 207 -6.03 20.03 12.01
CA GLN A 207 -6.15 19.80 13.45
C GLN A 207 -4.91 19.13 14.07
N ALA A 208 -4.17 18.33 13.30
CA ALA A 208 -2.93 17.70 13.78
C ALA A 208 -1.71 18.65 13.84
N GLY A 209 -1.84 19.88 13.32
CA GLY A 209 -0.81 20.92 13.36
C GLY A 209 -0.90 21.85 14.57
N ALA A 210 -1.97 21.78 15.36
CA ALA A 210 -2.17 22.62 16.54
C ALA A 210 -1.80 21.86 17.82
N SER A 211 -0.52 21.74 18.13
CA SER A 211 -0.11 21.44 19.51
C SER A 211 -0.28 22.70 20.34
N GLU A 212 -1.16 22.64 21.35
CA GLU A 212 -1.43 23.71 22.30
C GLU A 212 -0.14 24.17 23.03
N PRO A 213 0.02 25.48 23.30
CA PRO A 213 1.14 25.97 24.08
C PRO A 213 1.03 25.51 25.54
N ILE A 214 2.16 25.04 26.06
CA ILE A 214 2.32 24.53 27.42
C ILE A 214 2.28 25.73 28.37
N ASP A 215 1.19 25.90 29.11
CA ASP A 215 1.03 26.93 30.15
C ASP A 215 1.95 26.66 31.36
N GLY A 216 3.16 27.22 31.33
CA GLY A 216 4.08 27.27 32.45
C GLY A 216 3.79 28.45 33.38
N LYS A 217 3.00 28.23 34.44
CA LYS A 217 2.84 29.18 35.56
C LYS A 217 4.19 29.50 36.21
N ALA A 218 4.67 30.73 36.06
CA ALA A 218 5.76 31.29 36.86
C ALA A 218 5.20 31.84 38.19
N GLN A 219 5.55 31.20 39.30
CA GLN A 219 5.37 31.75 40.64
C GLN A 219 6.51 32.73 40.95
N ALA A 220 6.13 33.93 41.36
CA ALA A 220 7.02 34.95 41.91
C ALA A 220 7.52 34.57 43.30
N GLY A 221 8.81 34.80 43.55
CA GLY A 221 9.44 34.74 44.86
C GLY A 221 10.87 35.26 44.74
N GLY A 222 11.07 36.53 45.09
CA GLY A 222 12.36 37.21 44.93
C GLY A 222 13.35 36.94 46.04
N GLN A 223 14.63 37.25 45.77
CA GLN A 223 15.44 38.16 46.58
C GLN A 223 16.74 38.48 45.86
N SER A 224 17.04 39.77 45.82
CA SER A 224 18.24 40.40 45.31
C SER A 224 19.43 40.06 46.21
N GLN A 225 20.59 39.74 45.62
CA GLN A 225 21.87 40.22 46.13
C GLN A 225 22.93 40.25 45.03
N ASP A 226 23.64 41.36 45.07
CA ASP A 226 24.65 41.91 44.18
C ASP A 226 25.98 41.16 44.34
N GLY A 227 26.77 41.01 43.26
CA GLY A 227 28.13 40.46 43.41
C GLY A 227 28.77 39.75 42.22
N SER A 228 29.10 40.51 41.18
CA SER A 228 30.34 40.43 40.39
C SER A 228 30.72 39.17 39.57
N GLN A 229 31.12 39.48 38.33
CA GLN A 229 32.02 38.77 37.42
C GLN A 229 31.45 37.66 36.53
N GLY A 230 31.46 37.93 35.23
CA GLY A 230 31.83 36.92 34.23
C GLY A 230 30.91 36.79 33.02
N LYS A 231 31.35 37.42 31.92
CA LYS A 231 31.17 37.02 30.52
C LYS A 231 29.79 37.15 29.87
N GLU A 232 29.73 38.16 28.99
CA GLU A 232 28.95 38.15 27.77
C GLU A 232 29.25 36.89 26.93
N HIS A 233 28.19 36.23 26.47
CA HIS A 233 28.15 35.41 25.25
C HIS A 233 26.71 35.49 24.73
N SER A 234 26.42 36.47 23.88
CA SER A 234 26.37 36.34 22.41
C SER A 234 25.35 35.30 21.94
N GLN A 235 24.27 35.83 21.34
CA GLN A 235 23.37 35.12 20.43
C GLN A 235 24.15 34.13 19.57
N GLY A 236 23.75 32.86 19.61
CA GLY A 236 24.36 31.80 18.83
C GLY A 236 24.14 32.05 17.35
N ASP A 237 25.26 32.31 16.68
CA ASP A 237 25.46 32.59 15.26
C ASP A 237 24.87 31.45 14.40
N GLY A 238 23.66 31.66 13.87
CA GLY A 238 23.08 30.78 12.86
C GLY A 238 23.76 31.00 11.50
N PRO A 239 23.95 29.96 10.68
CA PRO A 239 24.59 30.11 9.37
C PRO A 239 23.83 31.12 8.50
N ALA A 240 24.58 32.00 7.81
CA ALA A 240 24.00 33.08 7.02
C ALA A 240 23.03 32.57 5.95
N VAL A 241 21.77 33.03 6.02
CA VAL A 241 20.71 32.66 5.09
C VAL A 241 20.94 33.35 3.74
N VAL A 242 21.07 32.56 2.68
CA VAL A 242 21.35 33.03 1.30
C VAL A 242 20.12 33.01 0.38
N GLY A 243 18.96 32.59 0.88
CA GLY A 243 17.70 32.62 0.14
C GLY A 243 16.68 31.60 0.65
N HIS A 244 15.67 31.34 -0.16
CA HIS A 244 14.62 30.36 0.12
C HIS A 244 14.65 29.22 -0.90
N CYS A 245 14.45 28.00 -0.42
CA CYS A 245 14.46 26.78 -1.23
C CYS A 245 13.26 26.75 -2.20
N PRO A 246 13.46 26.45 -3.49
CA PRO A 246 12.36 26.38 -4.45
C PRO A 246 11.43 25.17 -4.24
N GLU A 247 11.89 24.12 -3.54
CA GLU A 247 11.08 22.91 -3.31
C GLU A 247 10.18 23.03 -2.07
N CYS A 248 10.73 23.47 -0.94
CA CYS A 248 10.00 23.48 0.33
C CYS A 248 9.85 24.87 0.96
N ARG A 249 10.36 25.91 0.31
CA ARG A 249 10.40 27.30 0.81
C ARG A 249 11.17 27.50 2.13
N GLY A 250 11.90 26.49 2.60
CA GLY A 250 12.78 26.61 3.76
C GLY A 250 14.01 27.48 3.50
N GLU A 251 14.72 27.85 4.55
CA GLU A 251 15.93 28.68 4.46
C GLU A 251 17.08 27.92 3.76
N LEU A 252 17.75 28.60 2.84
CA LEU A 252 18.99 28.14 2.22
C LEU A 252 20.17 28.72 2.98
N ILE A 253 21.14 27.87 3.29
CA ILE A 253 22.41 28.27 3.90
C ILE A 253 23.55 27.83 3.00
N MET A 254 24.70 28.48 3.14
CA MET A 254 25.91 28.08 2.42
C MET A 254 26.59 26.93 3.15
N MET A 255 26.58 25.76 2.53
CA MET A 255 27.37 24.60 2.95
C MET A 255 28.35 24.27 1.82
N ASP A 256 29.65 24.27 2.12
CA ASP A 256 30.73 23.92 1.19
C ASP A 256 30.71 24.69 -0.14
N GLY A 257 30.34 25.99 -0.10
CA GLY A 257 30.29 26.84 -1.28
C GLY A 257 29.01 26.69 -2.12
N CYS A 258 28.04 25.92 -1.65
CA CYS A 258 26.78 25.63 -2.35
C CYS A 258 25.54 25.97 -1.49
N PRO A 259 24.56 26.72 -2.05
CA PRO A 259 23.28 26.95 -1.39
C PRO A 259 22.53 25.63 -1.16
N THR A 260 22.33 25.26 0.11
CA THR A 260 21.71 24.00 0.52
C THR A 260 20.55 24.26 1.48
N CYS A 261 19.45 23.52 1.32
CA CYS A 261 18.25 23.70 2.13
C CYS A 261 18.44 23.21 3.57
N TYR A 262 18.38 24.13 4.53
CA TYR A 262 18.51 23.86 5.95
C TYR A 262 17.29 23.14 6.54
N ALA A 263 16.11 23.35 5.94
CA ALA A 263 14.89 22.65 6.30
C ALA A 263 14.89 21.14 5.92
N GLY A 264 15.98 20.63 5.34
CA GLY A 264 16.22 19.19 5.20
C GLY A 264 15.47 18.50 4.07
N CYS A 265 14.96 19.24 3.07
CA CYS A 265 14.32 18.63 1.89
C CYS A 265 15.32 17.98 0.93
N GLY A 266 16.62 18.25 1.09
CA GLY A 266 17.70 17.67 0.29
C GLY A 266 18.03 18.44 -0.99
N TRP A 267 17.42 19.62 -1.20
CA TRP A 267 17.75 20.49 -2.33
C TRP A 267 19.10 21.19 -2.11
N SER A 268 20.00 21.09 -3.09
CA SER A 268 21.21 21.91 -3.20
C SER A 268 21.33 22.45 -4.63
N LYS A 269 21.83 23.68 -4.78
CA LYS A 269 22.04 24.27 -6.11
C LYS A 269 23.11 23.52 -6.93
N CYS A 270 23.99 22.79 -6.27
CA CYS A 270 25.13 22.13 -6.90
C CYS A 270 24.94 20.62 -7.17
N GLY A 271 23.82 20.01 -6.75
CA GLY A 271 23.56 18.57 -6.96
C GLY A 271 22.29 18.07 -6.29
#